data_AF-A0A945RNA8-F1
#
_entry.id   AF-A0A945RNA8-F1
#
_cell.length_a   1.000
_cell.length_b   1.000
_cell.length_c   1.000
_cell.angle_alpha   90.00
_cell.angle_beta   90.00
_cell.angle_gamma   90.00
#
_symmetry.space_group_name_H-M   'P 1'
#
loop_
_entity.id
_entity.type
_entity.pdbx_description
1 polymer ?
#
loop_
_entity_poly.entity_id
_entity_poly.type
_entity_poly.pdbx_seq_one_letter_code
_entity_poly.pdbx_strand_id
1 'polypeptide(L)'
;MKKFPLKGLVVGAIMATMATACVSSNKMVTESTPGAIKAVDLIGAWVDSGAPKTGFSYTDMSGNSTLGDFTTDILPLFTAEGIWGEGTASCTSCHFDNSEESYHEMDLSSYEGIMKGGDVLSQPPGVPLFGQSQIGAADYDWGHSKMRARLRNNRMPPGVEFDITEENRDGPTGTEVGMIKAWVAAGAKNDSTFSSKILPLFTMDGAWGEGTDACTSCHFDNSEESYHEMDLSSYEGIMKGGDVLSQPPGVPLFGQSSIGATDYDWGHSKMKERLRNNRMPPSIEFDITEENRDGPIVAHGM
;
A
#
# COMPACT_ATOMS: atom_id res chain seq x y z
N MET A 1 86.29 -8.46 17.18
CA MET A 1 85.57 -7.50 18.07
C MET A 1 84.40 -6.98 17.25
N LYS A 2 83.10 -7.09 17.57
CA LYS A 2 82.31 -7.38 18.77
C LYS A 2 81.07 -8.18 18.34
N LYS A 3 80.56 -9.08 19.19
CA LYS A 3 79.22 -9.69 19.10
C LYS A 3 78.16 -8.66 19.51
N PHE A 4 77.01 -8.59 18.84
CA PHE A 4 75.71 -8.19 19.43
C PHE A 4 74.55 -8.88 18.67
N PRO A 5 73.40 -9.13 19.33
CA PRO A 5 72.49 -10.24 19.05
C PRO A 5 71.26 -9.85 18.22
N LEU A 6 70.65 -10.85 17.58
CA LEU A 6 69.30 -10.80 17.04
C LEU A 6 68.31 -10.63 18.20
N LYS A 7 67.73 -9.44 18.36
CA LYS A 7 66.49 -9.20 19.11
C LYS A 7 65.37 -9.00 18.10
N GLY A 8 64.27 -9.71 18.30
CA GLY A 8 63.18 -9.81 17.34
C GLY A 8 62.31 -8.58 17.22
N LEU A 9 61.40 -8.66 16.25
CA LEU A 9 60.09 -8.04 16.32
C LEU A 9 59.15 -8.89 15.46
N VAL A 10 58.32 -9.70 16.11
CA VAL A 10 57.14 -10.29 15.46
C VAL A 10 56.16 -9.15 15.28
N VAL A 11 55.96 -8.73 14.03
CA VAL A 11 54.89 -7.78 13.67
C VAL A 11 53.60 -8.59 13.67
N GLY A 12 52.89 -8.58 14.80
CA GLY A 12 51.51 -9.04 14.86
C GLY A 12 50.63 -8.05 14.09
N ALA A 13 50.12 -8.48 12.94
CA ALA A 13 49.06 -7.76 12.26
C ALA A 13 47.78 -7.89 13.10
N ILE A 14 47.43 -6.82 13.82
CA ILE A 14 46.09 -6.68 14.41
C ILE A 14 45.17 -6.31 13.25
N MET A 15 44.54 -7.31 12.64
CA MET A 15 43.30 -7.06 11.90
C MET A 15 42.25 -6.62 12.91
N ALA A 16 42.00 -5.31 12.97
CA ALA A 16 40.80 -4.79 13.59
C ALA A 16 39.64 -5.14 12.64
N THR A 17 39.04 -6.31 12.84
CA THR A 17 37.69 -6.59 12.38
C THR A 17 36.79 -5.58 13.07
N MET A 18 36.36 -4.55 12.34
CA MET A 18 35.16 -3.81 12.71
C MET A 18 34.02 -4.82 12.63
N ALA A 19 33.68 -5.41 13.76
CA ALA A 19 32.39 -6.02 13.93
C ALA A 19 31.38 -4.91 13.71
N THR A 20 30.77 -4.89 12.53
CA THR A 20 29.49 -4.23 12.29
C THR A 20 28.60 -4.68 13.44
N ALA A 21 28.33 -3.77 14.36
CA ALA A 21 27.28 -4.00 15.34
C ALA A 21 25.99 -4.06 14.53
N CYS A 22 25.56 -5.28 14.18
CA CYS A 22 24.16 -5.50 13.87
C CYS A 22 23.39 -4.95 15.08
N VAL A 23 22.67 -3.86 14.87
CA VAL A 23 21.66 -3.37 15.81
C VAL A 23 20.58 -4.44 15.81
N SER A 24 20.80 -5.47 16.62
CA SER A 24 19.81 -6.50 16.91
C SER A 24 19.25 -6.17 18.27
N SER A 25 18.31 -5.25 18.26
CA SER A 25 17.35 -5.08 19.33
C SER A 25 16.02 -4.61 18.75
N ASN A 26 15.44 -5.43 17.87
CA ASN A 26 14.00 -5.40 17.63
C ASN A 26 13.35 -5.84 18.94
N LYS A 27 13.23 -4.91 19.87
CA LYS A 27 12.35 -5.08 21.01
C LYS A 27 10.96 -5.20 20.40
N MET A 28 10.35 -6.38 20.50
CA MET A 28 9.03 -6.63 19.94
C MET A 28 8.06 -5.58 20.48
N VAL A 29 7.58 -4.71 19.58
CA VAL A 29 6.59 -3.69 19.93
C VAL A 29 5.22 -4.35 19.97
N THR A 30 4.54 -4.14 21.08
CA THR A 30 3.19 -4.66 21.34
C THR A 30 2.23 -3.50 21.53
N GLU A 31 0.92 -3.75 21.51
CA GLU A 31 -0.13 -2.75 21.77
C GLU A 31 0.05 -2.03 23.12
N SER A 32 0.68 -2.70 24.09
CA SER A 32 0.99 -2.17 25.43
C SER A 32 2.29 -1.37 25.50
N THR A 33 3.05 -1.29 24.41
CA THR A 33 4.27 -0.48 24.38
C THR A 33 3.88 1.01 24.37
N PRO A 34 4.47 1.87 25.23
CA PRO A 34 4.18 3.30 25.20
C PRO A 34 4.45 3.90 23.83
N GLY A 35 3.52 4.69 23.31
CA GLY A 35 3.63 5.27 21.97
C GLY A 35 3.37 4.28 20.82
N ALA A 36 2.94 3.05 21.11
CA ALA A 36 2.58 2.07 20.09
C ALA A 36 1.41 2.55 19.22
N ILE A 37 1.50 2.31 17.92
CA ILE A 37 0.49 2.65 16.92
C ILE A 37 0.69 1.77 15.68
N LYS A 38 -0.35 1.55 14.88
CA LYS A 38 -0.20 0.89 13.57
C LYS A 38 0.54 1.80 12.60
N ALA A 39 1.47 1.27 11.82
CA ALA A 39 2.32 2.07 10.93
C ALA A 39 1.54 2.96 9.96
N VAL A 40 0.44 2.45 9.39
CA VAL A 40 -0.45 3.22 8.50
C VAL A 40 -1.13 4.37 9.24
N ASP A 41 -1.54 4.16 10.49
CA ASP A 41 -2.18 5.18 11.31
C ASP A 41 -1.18 6.25 11.77
N LEU A 42 0.08 5.88 12.02
CA LEU A 42 1.15 6.83 12.33
C LEU A 42 1.42 7.78 11.16
N ILE A 43 1.50 7.25 9.93
CA ILE A 43 1.61 8.07 8.71
C ILE A 43 0.37 8.95 8.58
N GLY A 44 -0.83 8.41 8.83
CA GLY A 44 -2.07 9.18 8.83
C GLY A 44 -2.05 10.35 9.79
N ALA A 45 -1.67 10.13 11.04
CA ALA A 45 -1.57 11.18 12.05
C ALA A 45 -0.54 12.27 11.68
N TRP A 46 0.58 11.88 11.07
CA TRP A 46 1.56 12.83 10.54
C TRP A 46 0.99 13.66 9.39
N VAL A 47 0.30 13.02 8.43
CA VAL A 47 -0.36 13.69 7.29
C VAL A 47 -1.45 14.66 7.77
N ASP A 48 -2.32 14.20 8.68
CA ASP A 48 -3.42 15.01 9.24
C ASP A 48 -2.90 16.20 10.06
N SER A 49 -1.67 16.10 10.60
CA SER A 49 -0.96 17.20 11.24
C SER A 49 -0.31 18.20 10.25
N GLY A 50 -0.55 18.04 8.95
CA GLY A 50 0.01 18.87 7.89
C GLY A 50 1.35 18.39 7.35
N ALA A 51 1.71 17.12 7.60
CA ALA A 51 2.97 16.51 7.20
C ALA A 51 4.22 17.34 7.59
N PRO A 52 4.37 17.78 8.86
CA PRO A 52 5.49 18.62 9.25
C PRO A 52 6.83 17.88 9.20
N LYS A 53 7.92 18.59 8.90
CA LYS A 53 9.29 18.04 9.00
C LYS A 53 9.70 17.70 10.42
N THR A 54 9.10 18.35 11.40
CA THR A 54 9.49 18.24 12.81
C THR A 54 8.25 18.29 13.68
N GLY A 55 8.14 17.35 14.62
CA GLY A 55 7.11 17.37 15.67
C GLY A 55 5.67 17.28 15.17
N PHE A 56 4.97 16.21 15.54
CA PHE A 56 3.51 16.10 15.40
C PHE A 56 2.95 15.29 16.56
N SER A 57 1.67 15.48 16.88
CA SER A 57 1.01 14.72 17.94
C SER A 57 0.18 13.59 17.35
N TYR A 58 0.19 12.44 18.00
CA TYR A 58 -0.68 11.32 17.66
C TYR A 58 -1.21 10.65 18.94
N THR A 59 -2.32 9.94 18.80
CA THR A 59 -2.89 9.13 19.90
C THR A 59 -2.36 7.72 19.77
N ASP A 60 -1.68 7.23 20.81
CA ASP A 60 -1.20 5.85 20.85
C ASP A 60 -2.32 4.84 21.11
N MET A 61 -2.04 3.54 20.97
CA MET A 61 -3.00 2.46 21.20
C MET A 61 -3.49 2.37 22.66
N SER A 62 -2.80 3.02 23.60
CA SER A 62 -3.23 3.15 25.00
C SER A 62 -4.11 4.40 25.22
N GLY A 63 -4.37 5.19 24.19
CA GLY A 63 -5.16 6.42 24.23
C GLY A 63 -4.39 7.66 24.71
N ASN A 64 -3.06 7.59 24.84
CA ASN A 64 -2.24 8.72 25.28
C ASN A 64 -1.79 9.57 24.09
N SER A 65 -1.71 10.88 24.29
CA SER A 65 -1.06 11.78 23.34
C SER A 65 0.46 11.58 23.39
N THR A 66 1.04 11.23 22.25
CA THR A 66 2.49 11.06 22.05
C THR A 66 3.00 12.06 21.02
N LEU A 67 4.27 12.46 21.14
CA LEU A 67 4.95 13.32 20.18
C LEU A 67 5.78 12.45 19.23
N GLY A 68 5.51 12.56 17.93
CA GLY A 68 6.32 11.97 16.87
C GLY A 68 7.15 13.02 16.12
N ASP A 69 8.13 12.56 15.37
CA ASP A 69 8.96 13.34 14.46
C ASP A 69 9.11 12.61 13.12
N PHE A 70 9.17 13.37 12.02
CA PHE A 70 9.32 12.76 10.70
C PHE A 70 10.58 11.91 10.59
N THR A 71 11.71 12.41 11.11
CA THR A 71 13.02 11.77 10.92
C THR A 71 13.12 10.46 11.68
N THR A 72 12.54 10.39 12.88
CA THR A 72 12.66 9.23 13.76
C THR A 72 11.49 8.26 13.66
N ASP A 73 10.31 8.71 13.22
CA ASP A 73 9.10 7.88 13.30
C ASP A 73 8.45 7.61 11.94
N ILE A 74 8.65 8.49 10.95
CA ILE A 74 8.02 8.36 9.63
C ILE A 74 9.01 7.86 8.59
N LEU A 75 10.18 8.49 8.48
CA LEU A 75 11.19 8.13 7.49
C LEU A 75 11.66 6.66 7.61
N PRO A 76 11.86 6.09 8.81
CA PRO A 76 12.21 4.68 8.95
C PRO A 76 11.19 3.73 8.33
N LEU A 77 9.89 4.10 8.31
CA LEU A 77 8.84 3.29 7.69
C LEU A 77 9.07 3.07 6.18
N PHE A 78 9.81 3.97 5.52
CA PHE A 78 10.11 3.86 4.09
C PHE A 78 11.53 3.33 3.81
N THR A 79 12.44 3.52 4.76
CA THR A 79 13.89 3.32 4.56
C THR A 79 14.42 2.04 5.20
N ALA A 80 13.76 1.55 6.25
CA ALA A 80 14.18 0.33 6.93
C ALA A 80 13.62 -0.92 6.24
N GLU A 81 14.48 -1.94 6.09
CA GLU A 81 14.06 -3.27 5.66
C GLU A 81 13.32 -3.99 6.80
N GLY A 82 12.39 -4.87 6.44
CA GLY A 82 11.71 -5.75 7.37
C GLY A 82 10.65 -5.07 8.25
N ILE A 83 10.47 -3.75 8.17
CA ILE A 83 9.50 -3.04 9.01
C ILE A 83 8.08 -3.53 8.71
N TRP A 84 7.71 -3.65 7.43
CA TRP A 84 6.35 -4.01 7.00
C TRP A 84 6.05 -5.51 7.08
N GLY A 85 7.03 -6.31 7.54
CA GLY A 85 6.95 -7.76 7.61
C GLY A 85 8.33 -8.38 7.45
N GLU A 86 8.54 -9.56 8.03
CA GLU A 86 9.81 -10.27 7.92
C GLU A 86 10.20 -10.48 6.45
N GLY A 87 11.44 -10.13 6.09
CA GLY A 87 11.95 -10.29 4.73
C GLY A 87 11.46 -9.26 3.71
N THR A 88 10.64 -8.27 4.12
CA THR A 88 10.22 -7.19 3.21
C THR A 88 11.38 -6.23 2.92
N ALA A 89 11.53 -5.81 1.66
CA ALA A 89 12.52 -4.80 1.29
C ALA A 89 12.08 -3.41 1.76
N SER A 90 13.04 -2.49 1.94
CA SER A 90 12.73 -1.07 2.14
C SER A 90 12.06 -0.49 0.88
N CYS A 91 11.19 0.50 1.05
CA CYS A 91 10.55 1.17 -0.08
C CYS A 91 11.60 1.86 -0.96
N THR A 92 12.67 2.38 -0.35
CA THR A 92 13.82 2.98 -1.02
C THR A 92 14.65 2.02 -1.85
N SER A 93 14.45 0.70 -1.76
CA SER A 93 15.10 -0.23 -2.71
C SER A 93 14.65 0.00 -4.15
N CYS A 94 13.44 0.53 -4.35
CA CYS A 94 12.83 0.80 -5.65
C CYS A 94 12.51 2.30 -5.86
N HIS A 95 12.30 3.04 -4.77
CA HIS A 95 11.90 4.46 -4.74
C HIS A 95 12.95 5.34 -4.05
N PHE A 96 14.09 5.58 -4.70
CA PHE A 96 15.30 6.18 -4.11
C PHE A 96 15.68 7.55 -4.65
N ASP A 97 15.08 7.99 -5.77
CA ASP A 97 15.41 9.27 -6.38
C ASP A 97 14.28 9.74 -7.30
N ASN A 98 14.23 11.03 -7.58
CA ASN A 98 13.31 11.61 -8.56
C ASN A 98 13.89 11.50 -9.99
N SER A 99 14.15 10.27 -10.42
CA SER A 99 14.75 9.95 -11.72
C SER A 99 14.03 8.80 -12.42
N GLU A 100 14.23 8.65 -13.73
CA GLU A 100 13.62 7.58 -14.55
C GLU A 100 14.02 6.17 -14.09
N GLU A 101 15.13 6.02 -13.36
CA GLU A 101 15.63 4.75 -12.83
C GLU A 101 14.89 4.32 -11.55
N SER A 102 14.23 5.26 -10.88
CA SER A 102 13.40 4.98 -9.73
C SER A 102 11.97 4.73 -10.19
N TYR A 103 11.35 3.66 -9.69
CA TYR A 103 9.97 3.34 -10.08
C TYR A 103 9.04 4.51 -9.75
N HIS A 104 8.23 4.90 -10.73
CA HIS A 104 7.38 6.09 -10.67
C HIS A 104 8.16 7.37 -10.33
N GLU A 105 9.43 7.49 -10.72
CA GLU A 105 10.23 8.71 -10.54
C GLU A 105 10.15 9.26 -9.10
N MET A 106 9.99 8.36 -8.12
CA MET A 106 9.57 8.66 -6.76
C MET A 106 10.73 8.44 -5.80
N ASP A 107 11.00 9.45 -4.97
CA ASP A 107 11.99 9.37 -3.91
C ASP A 107 11.29 9.23 -2.55
N LEU A 108 11.44 8.09 -1.89
CA LEU A 108 10.95 7.85 -0.52
C LEU A 108 12.07 7.89 0.54
N SER A 109 13.26 8.36 0.17
CA SER A 109 14.46 8.37 1.03
C SER A 109 14.63 9.66 1.85
N SER A 110 13.86 10.70 1.53
CA SER A 110 13.97 12.01 2.16
C SER A 110 12.60 12.67 2.31
N TYR A 111 12.47 13.65 3.21
CA TYR A 111 11.25 14.45 3.30
C TYR A 111 10.96 15.15 1.97
N GLU A 112 11.96 15.81 1.40
CA GLU A 112 11.81 16.56 0.16
C GLU A 112 11.39 15.66 -1.02
N GLY A 113 11.93 14.45 -1.09
CA GLY A 113 11.54 13.45 -2.08
C GLY A 113 10.08 13.03 -1.90
N ILE A 114 9.71 12.62 -0.68
CA ILE A 114 8.36 12.16 -0.33
C ILE A 114 7.32 13.23 -0.67
N MET A 115 7.60 14.50 -0.36
CA MET A 115 6.66 15.59 -0.60
C MET A 115 6.50 15.98 -2.08
N LYS A 116 7.42 15.57 -2.96
CA LYS A 116 7.27 15.74 -4.42
C LYS A 116 6.38 14.68 -5.06
N GLY A 117 6.20 13.55 -4.39
CA GLY A 117 5.35 12.44 -4.85
C GLY A 117 5.98 11.60 -5.96
N GLY A 118 5.12 10.92 -6.73
CA GLY A 118 5.53 10.08 -7.87
C GLY A 118 5.37 10.78 -9.22
N ASP A 119 5.83 10.13 -10.28
CA ASP A 119 5.76 10.53 -11.70
C ASP A 119 6.18 12.00 -11.93
N VAL A 120 7.24 12.45 -11.24
CA VAL A 120 7.63 13.87 -11.16
C VAL A 120 8.28 14.45 -12.43
N LEU A 121 8.78 13.59 -13.33
CA LEU A 121 9.34 13.94 -14.64
C LEU A 121 8.32 13.74 -15.77
N SER A 122 7.39 12.80 -15.58
CA SER A 122 6.29 12.46 -16.49
C SER A 122 5.30 13.62 -16.71
N GLN A 123 4.40 13.50 -17.71
CA GLN A 123 3.44 14.57 -18.05
C GLN A 123 1.99 14.08 -17.96
N PRO A 124 1.11 14.74 -17.18
CA PRO A 124 1.42 15.87 -16.28
C PRO A 124 2.33 15.45 -15.12
N PRO A 125 3.22 16.33 -14.63
CA PRO A 125 4.20 15.96 -13.61
C PRO A 125 3.57 15.87 -12.24
N GLY A 126 3.96 14.85 -11.50
CA GLY A 126 3.67 14.73 -10.08
C GLY A 126 2.33 14.05 -9.80
N VAL A 127 2.39 13.05 -8.93
CA VAL A 127 1.24 12.35 -8.37
C VAL A 127 1.30 12.52 -6.85
N PRO A 128 0.35 13.27 -6.25
CA PRO A 128 0.27 13.43 -4.81
C PRO A 128 0.09 12.10 -4.09
N LEU A 129 0.87 11.89 -3.03
CA LEU A 129 0.86 10.65 -2.27
C LEU A 129 -0.18 10.67 -1.14
N PHE A 130 -0.49 11.86 -0.60
CA PHE A 130 -1.23 12.03 0.65
C PHE A 130 -2.63 12.63 0.47
N GLY A 131 -3.23 12.45 -0.72
CA GLY A 131 -4.60 12.88 -1.02
C GLY A 131 -4.75 14.36 -1.32
N GLN A 132 -3.64 15.07 -1.51
CA GLN A 132 -3.64 16.50 -1.84
C GLN A 132 -4.22 16.71 -3.24
N SER A 133 -4.83 17.87 -3.49
CA SER A 133 -5.38 18.19 -4.81
C SER A 133 -4.30 18.31 -5.90
N GLN A 134 -3.08 18.65 -5.51
CA GLN A 134 -1.89 18.74 -6.36
C GLN A 134 -0.61 18.69 -5.50
N ILE A 135 0.53 18.47 -6.14
CA ILE A 135 1.83 18.49 -5.45
C ILE A 135 2.05 19.83 -4.75
N GLY A 136 2.50 19.78 -3.50
CA GLY A 136 2.78 20.96 -2.67
C GLY A 136 1.56 21.62 -2.05
N ALA A 137 0.34 21.15 -2.35
CA ALA A 137 -0.84 21.59 -1.60
C ALA A 137 -0.86 20.95 -0.19
N ALA A 138 -1.49 21.66 0.75
CA ALA A 138 -1.62 21.26 2.15
C ALA A 138 -3.05 20.82 2.50
N ASP A 139 -3.88 20.54 1.49
CA ASP A 139 -5.25 20.03 1.60
C ASP A 139 -5.24 18.49 1.65
N TYR A 140 -4.49 17.95 2.61
CA TYR A 140 -4.32 16.51 2.77
C TYR A 140 -5.65 15.79 3.02
N ASP A 141 -5.77 14.60 2.43
CA ASP A 141 -6.87 13.67 2.66
C ASP A 141 -6.29 12.26 2.72
N TRP A 142 -5.81 11.86 3.91
CA TRP A 142 -5.19 10.55 4.10
C TRP A 142 -6.14 9.42 3.68
N GLY A 143 -7.44 9.56 3.96
CA GLY A 143 -8.47 8.58 3.66
C GLY A 143 -8.58 8.22 2.18
N HIS A 144 -8.44 9.23 1.30
CA HIS A 144 -8.45 9.09 -0.17
C HIS A 144 -7.05 9.09 -0.81
N SER A 145 -6.00 8.97 -0.01
CA SER A 145 -4.64 9.06 -0.50
C SER A 145 -4.15 7.79 -1.19
N LYS A 146 -3.27 7.98 -2.19
CA LYS A 146 -2.65 6.86 -2.93
C LYS A 146 -1.71 6.05 -2.06
N MET A 147 -0.92 6.71 -1.20
CA MET A 147 0.00 6.01 -0.29
C MET A 147 -0.76 5.10 0.66
N ARG A 148 -1.83 5.58 1.29
CA ARG A 148 -2.69 4.73 2.14
C ARG A 148 -3.26 3.55 1.40
N ALA A 149 -3.77 3.77 0.18
CA ALA A 149 -4.32 2.69 -0.64
C ALA A 149 -3.25 1.63 -0.94
N ARG A 150 -2.02 2.03 -1.29
CA ARG A 150 -0.91 1.09 -1.56
C ARG A 150 -0.47 0.31 -0.32
N LEU A 151 -0.46 0.92 0.86
CA LEU A 151 -0.02 0.23 2.09
C LEU A 151 -1.08 -0.75 2.63
N ARG A 152 -2.37 -0.44 2.43
CA ARG A 152 -3.48 -1.20 3.04
C ARG A 152 -4.15 -2.18 2.09
N ASN A 153 -4.40 -1.76 0.85
CA ASN A 153 -5.34 -2.46 0.01
C ASN A 153 -4.63 -3.56 -0.78
N ASN A 154 -4.87 -4.82 -0.38
CA ASN A 154 -4.58 -5.99 -1.20
C ASN A 154 -5.12 -5.85 -2.64
N ARG A 155 -4.34 -6.31 -3.62
CA ARG A 155 -4.83 -6.52 -4.98
C ARG A 155 -5.78 -7.71 -5.00
N MET A 156 -6.79 -7.63 -5.86
CA MET A 156 -7.82 -8.63 -6.03
C MET A 156 -7.82 -9.19 -7.47
N PRO A 157 -8.21 -10.47 -7.64
CA PRO A 157 -8.38 -11.46 -6.58
C PRO A 157 -7.04 -11.84 -5.90
N PRO A 158 -7.07 -12.49 -4.72
CA PRO A 158 -5.86 -13.03 -4.10
C PRO A 158 -5.14 -14.00 -5.04
N GLY A 159 -3.81 -14.03 -4.98
CA GLY A 159 -2.98 -14.88 -5.83
C GLY A 159 -2.59 -14.29 -7.19
N VAL A 160 -3.12 -13.12 -7.57
CA VAL A 160 -2.60 -12.39 -8.75
C VAL A 160 -1.13 -12.04 -8.53
N GLU A 161 -0.30 -12.39 -9.50
CA GLU A 161 1.14 -12.17 -9.44
C GLU A 161 1.48 -10.67 -9.31
N PHE A 162 2.42 -10.37 -8.42
CA PHE A 162 3.05 -9.07 -8.39
C PHE A 162 4.07 -8.98 -9.52
N ASP A 163 3.77 -8.16 -10.53
CA ASP A 163 4.73 -7.76 -11.54
C ASP A 163 5.23 -6.34 -11.26
N ILE A 164 6.54 -6.21 -11.06
CA ILE A 164 7.19 -4.92 -10.77
C ILE A 164 7.18 -3.98 -11.97
N THR A 165 7.12 -4.52 -13.19
CA THR A 165 7.00 -3.73 -14.43
C THR A 165 5.59 -3.20 -14.62
N GLU A 166 4.63 -3.75 -13.87
CA GLU A 166 3.22 -3.39 -13.90
C GLU A 166 2.49 -3.75 -15.20
N GLU A 167 3.13 -4.52 -16.09
CA GLU A 167 2.53 -4.94 -17.38
C GLU A 167 1.26 -5.77 -17.17
N ASN A 168 1.18 -6.53 -16.08
CA ASN A 168 0.00 -7.34 -15.75
C ASN A 168 -1.14 -6.58 -15.05
N ARG A 169 -1.05 -5.25 -14.86
CA ARG A 169 -2.04 -4.49 -14.06
C ARG A 169 -3.45 -4.50 -14.62
N ASP A 170 -3.59 -4.63 -15.93
CA ASP A 170 -4.87 -4.62 -16.60
C ASP A 170 -5.48 -6.03 -16.80
N GLY A 171 -4.88 -7.05 -16.19
CA GLY A 171 -5.30 -8.45 -16.20
C GLY A 171 -4.35 -9.35 -17.00
N PRO A 172 -4.60 -10.68 -17.06
CA PRO A 172 -3.69 -11.65 -17.68
C PRO A 172 -3.45 -11.40 -19.17
N THR A 173 -4.40 -10.77 -19.88
CA THR A 173 -4.21 -10.35 -21.29
C THR A 173 -3.92 -8.86 -21.43
N GLY A 174 -3.87 -8.12 -20.31
CA GLY A 174 -3.75 -6.66 -20.28
C GLY A 174 -5.01 -5.91 -20.73
N THR A 175 -6.18 -6.58 -20.74
CA THR A 175 -7.41 -5.96 -21.28
C THR A 175 -8.63 -6.04 -20.36
N GLU A 176 -8.62 -6.90 -19.36
CA GLU A 176 -9.75 -7.23 -18.49
C GLU A 176 -10.26 -6.00 -17.73
N VAL A 177 -9.36 -5.25 -17.11
CA VAL A 177 -9.67 -3.96 -16.46
C VAL A 177 -10.20 -2.95 -17.48
N GLY A 178 -9.66 -2.96 -18.70
CA GLY A 178 -10.11 -2.14 -19.82
C GLY A 178 -11.53 -2.47 -20.28
N MET A 179 -11.91 -3.75 -20.25
CA MET A 179 -13.27 -4.22 -20.58
C MET A 179 -14.28 -3.72 -19.55
N ILE A 180 -13.96 -3.82 -18.26
CA ILE A 180 -14.82 -3.29 -17.19
C ILE A 180 -14.95 -1.77 -17.32
N LYS A 181 -13.84 -1.05 -17.54
CA LYS A 181 -13.84 0.40 -17.80
C LYS A 181 -14.76 0.78 -18.95
N ALA A 182 -14.68 0.05 -20.07
CA ALA A 182 -15.50 0.33 -21.25
C ALA A 182 -16.99 0.08 -20.99
N TRP A 183 -17.33 -0.99 -20.26
CA TRP A 183 -18.70 -1.27 -19.86
C TRP A 183 -19.26 -0.22 -18.90
N VAL A 184 -18.47 0.22 -17.90
CA VAL A 184 -18.83 1.30 -16.98
C VAL A 184 -19.07 2.61 -17.74
N ALA A 185 -18.16 2.97 -18.66
CA ALA A 185 -18.31 4.17 -19.50
C ALA A 185 -19.55 4.11 -20.43
N ALA A 186 -20.02 2.91 -20.78
CA ALA A 186 -21.26 2.70 -21.53
C ALA A 186 -22.53 2.75 -20.66
N GLY A 187 -22.39 3.09 -19.38
CA GLY A 187 -23.47 3.21 -18.41
C GLY A 187 -23.74 1.94 -17.61
N ALA A 188 -22.78 1.01 -17.54
CA ALA A 188 -22.83 -0.22 -16.75
C ALA A 188 -24.17 -0.97 -16.86
N LYS A 189 -24.62 -1.28 -18.08
CA LYS A 189 -25.96 -1.83 -18.32
C LYS A 189 -26.02 -3.33 -18.05
N ASN A 190 -27.15 -3.82 -17.55
CA ASN A 190 -27.47 -5.25 -17.47
C ASN A 190 -27.90 -5.78 -18.85
N ASP A 191 -26.92 -6.00 -19.73
CA ASP A 191 -27.15 -6.46 -21.10
C ASP A 191 -26.31 -7.69 -21.45
N SER A 192 -26.28 -8.05 -22.74
CA SER A 192 -25.49 -9.18 -23.21
C SER A 192 -23.99 -8.96 -23.04
N THR A 193 -23.51 -7.71 -23.05
CA THR A 193 -22.09 -7.40 -22.77
C THR A 193 -21.77 -7.74 -21.33
N PHE A 194 -22.63 -7.31 -20.40
CA PHE A 194 -22.45 -7.65 -18.98
C PHE A 194 -22.41 -9.16 -18.77
N SER A 195 -23.47 -9.86 -19.17
CA SER A 195 -23.63 -11.30 -18.88
C SER A 195 -22.60 -12.19 -19.58
N SER A 196 -22.14 -11.84 -20.79
CA SER A 196 -21.19 -12.68 -21.54
C SER A 196 -19.72 -12.30 -21.40
N LYS A 197 -19.40 -11.07 -20.98
CA LYS A 197 -18.00 -10.58 -20.93
C LYS A 197 -17.56 -10.04 -19.59
N ILE A 198 -18.46 -9.40 -18.84
CA ILE A 198 -18.10 -8.74 -17.58
C ILE A 198 -18.31 -9.67 -16.38
N LEU A 199 -19.51 -10.26 -16.25
CA LEU A 199 -19.82 -11.16 -15.15
C LEU A 199 -18.87 -12.37 -15.05
N PRO A 200 -18.42 -12.99 -16.16
CA PRO A 200 -17.42 -14.06 -16.09
C PRO A 200 -16.09 -13.65 -15.45
N LEU A 201 -15.70 -12.37 -15.51
CA LEU A 201 -14.48 -11.88 -14.85
C LEU A 201 -14.58 -11.94 -13.32
N PHE A 202 -15.78 -12.03 -12.76
CA PHE A 202 -16.00 -12.12 -11.31
C PHE A 202 -16.34 -13.53 -10.84
N THR A 203 -16.90 -14.36 -11.74
CA THR A 203 -17.52 -15.65 -11.39
C THR A 203 -16.72 -16.87 -11.84
N MET A 204 -15.67 -16.70 -12.65
CA MET A 204 -14.84 -17.80 -13.12
C MET A 204 -13.48 -17.83 -12.44
N ASP A 205 -13.09 -19.01 -11.96
CA ASP A 205 -11.72 -19.29 -11.56
C ASP A 205 -10.79 -19.09 -12.76
N GLY A 206 -9.60 -18.59 -12.48
CA GLY A 206 -8.57 -18.33 -13.48
C GLY A 206 -8.78 -17.07 -14.33
N ALA A 207 -9.88 -16.32 -14.13
CA ALA A 207 -10.17 -15.12 -14.91
C ALA A 207 -9.11 -14.02 -14.79
N TRP A 208 -8.34 -14.03 -13.69
CA TRP A 208 -7.30 -13.03 -13.39
C TRP A 208 -5.89 -13.61 -13.40
N GLY A 209 -5.71 -14.83 -13.88
CA GLY A 209 -4.43 -15.54 -13.93
C GLY A 209 -4.57 -16.99 -13.51
N GLU A 210 -3.59 -17.82 -13.87
CA GLU A 210 -3.58 -19.22 -13.45
C GLU A 210 -3.58 -19.32 -11.91
N GLY A 211 -4.48 -20.11 -11.35
CA GLY A 211 -4.57 -20.34 -9.91
C GLY A 211 -5.28 -19.26 -9.10
N THR A 212 -5.88 -18.24 -9.73
CA THR A 212 -6.73 -17.27 -9.03
C THR A 212 -8.16 -17.81 -8.86
N ASP A 213 -8.73 -17.73 -7.67
CA ASP A 213 -10.14 -18.06 -7.45
C ASP A 213 -11.07 -16.99 -8.06
N ALA A 214 -12.30 -17.39 -8.41
CA ALA A 214 -13.37 -16.47 -8.73
C ALA A 214 -13.60 -15.49 -7.56
N CYS A 215 -13.90 -14.23 -7.87
CA CYS A 215 -14.21 -13.23 -6.84
C CYS A 215 -15.40 -13.66 -5.96
N THR A 216 -16.34 -14.41 -6.54
CA THR A 216 -17.49 -14.98 -5.82
C THR A 216 -17.14 -16.08 -4.83
N SER A 217 -15.89 -16.53 -4.72
CA SER A 217 -15.51 -17.44 -3.63
C SER A 217 -15.60 -16.74 -2.25
N CYS A 218 -15.39 -15.42 -2.23
CA CYS A 218 -15.46 -14.59 -1.02
C CYS A 218 -16.59 -13.53 -1.06
N HIS A 219 -17.06 -13.17 -2.26
CA HIS A 219 -18.06 -12.12 -2.48
C HIS A 219 -19.31 -12.65 -3.22
N PHE A 220 -20.15 -13.42 -2.54
CA PHE A 220 -21.23 -14.20 -3.16
C PHE A 220 -22.66 -13.75 -2.82
N ASP A 221 -22.84 -12.96 -1.77
CA ASP A 221 -24.13 -12.37 -1.43
C ASP A 221 -23.99 -11.08 -0.59
N ASN A 222 -25.11 -10.51 -0.19
CA ASN A 222 -25.17 -9.32 0.67
C ASN A 222 -25.44 -9.68 2.14
N SER A 223 -24.62 -10.58 2.70
CA SER A 223 -24.67 -11.00 4.11
C SER A 223 -23.33 -10.77 4.82
N GLU A 224 -23.32 -10.88 6.15
CA GLU A 224 -22.10 -10.79 6.97
C GLU A 224 -21.09 -11.93 6.67
N GLU A 225 -21.53 -13.03 6.05
CA GLU A 225 -20.67 -14.15 5.64
C GLU A 225 -19.90 -13.86 4.35
N SER A 226 -20.40 -12.93 3.54
CA SER A 226 -19.73 -12.44 2.35
C SER A 226 -18.82 -11.28 2.74
N TYR A 227 -17.54 -11.32 2.36
CA TYR A 227 -16.61 -10.28 2.76
C TYR A 227 -17.07 -8.91 2.25
N HIS A 228 -17.07 -7.93 3.15
CA HIS A 228 -17.65 -6.61 2.90
C HIS A 228 -19.09 -6.67 2.39
N GLU A 229 -19.88 -7.67 2.80
CA GLU A 229 -21.30 -7.81 2.45
C GLU A 229 -21.56 -7.64 0.94
N MET A 230 -20.58 -8.04 0.13
CA MET A 230 -20.49 -7.70 -1.28
C MET A 230 -20.91 -8.90 -2.12
N ASP A 231 -21.83 -8.68 -3.06
CA ASP A 231 -22.25 -9.71 -4.01
C ASP A 231 -21.66 -9.40 -5.39
N LEU A 232 -20.74 -10.22 -5.87
CA LEU A 232 -20.18 -10.12 -7.22
C LEU A 232 -20.73 -11.18 -8.18
N SER A 233 -21.77 -11.93 -7.78
CA SER A 233 -22.36 -13.04 -8.54
C SER A 233 -23.46 -12.61 -9.53
N SER A 234 -23.98 -11.39 -9.38
CA SER A 234 -25.10 -10.88 -10.16
C SER A 234 -24.92 -9.40 -10.51
N TYR A 235 -25.67 -8.92 -11.51
CA TYR A 235 -25.70 -7.49 -11.82
C TYR A 235 -26.18 -6.68 -10.62
N GLU A 236 -27.32 -7.09 -10.05
CA GLU A 236 -27.95 -6.41 -8.93
C GLU A 236 -27.04 -6.36 -7.71
N GLY A 237 -26.31 -7.46 -7.43
CA GLY A 237 -25.30 -7.52 -6.39
C GLY A 237 -24.16 -6.52 -6.61
N ILE A 238 -23.54 -6.57 -7.79
CA ILE A 238 -22.41 -5.70 -8.16
C ILE A 238 -22.82 -4.23 -8.03
N MET A 239 -24.04 -3.88 -8.45
CA MET A 239 -24.52 -2.50 -8.41
C MET A 239 -24.87 -1.99 -7.01
N LYS A 240 -25.08 -2.88 -6.03
CA LYS A 240 -25.23 -2.49 -4.61
C LYS A 240 -23.90 -2.20 -3.91
N GLY A 241 -22.80 -2.72 -4.44
CA GLY A 241 -21.46 -2.52 -3.90
C GLY A 241 -21.17 -3.32 -2.63
N GLY A 242 -20.20 -2.84 -1.84
CA GLY A 242 -19.83 -3.45 -0.55
C GLY A 242 -20.45 -2.75 0.66
N ASP A 243 -20.26 -3.29 1.86
CA ASP A 243 -20.69 -2.78 3.16
C ASP A 243 -22.17 -2.36 3.19
N VAL A 244 -23.05 -3.14 2.55
CA VAL A 244 -24.45 -2.78 2.29
C VAL A 244 -25.37 -2.81 3.52
N LEU A 245 -24.97 -3.50 4.60
CA LEU A 245 -25.64 -3.57 5.89
C LEU A 245 -25.07 -2.52 6.88
N SER A 246 -23.91 -1.93 6.57
CA SER A 246 -23.26 -0.89 7.39
C SER A 246 -24.04 0.43 7.45
N GLN A 247 -23.60 1.36 8.31
CA GLN A 247 -24.20 2.70 8.47
C GLN A 247 -23.12 3.80 8.34
N PRO A 248 -23.14 4.62 7.28
CA PRO A 248 -24.08 4.60 6.15
C PRO A 248 -23.92 3.35 5.28
N PRO A 249 -25.00 2.87 4.63
CA PRO A 249 -24.96 1.65 3.85
C PRO A 249 -24.28 1.86 2.51
N GLY A 250 -23.44 0.91 2.13
CA GLY A 250 -22.99 0.76 0.76
C GLY A 250 -21.73 1.54 0.41
N VAL A 251 -20.84 0.88 -0.30
CA VAL A 251 -19.62 1.44 -0.88
C VAL A 251 -19.67 1.24 -2.40
N PRO A 252 -19.81 2.33 -3.19
CA PRO A 252 -19.86 2.24 -4.65
C PRO A 252 -18.56 1.67 -5.22
N LEU A 253 -18.69 0.71 -6.15
CA LEU A 253 -17.54 0.03 -6.75
C LEU A 253 -16.93 0.81 -7.92
N PHE A 254 -17.74 1.59 -8.64
CA PHE A 254 -17.39 2.22 -9.91
C PHE A 254 -17.25 3.75 -9.83
N GLY A 255 -17.00 4.27 -8.61
CA GLY A 255 -16.78 5.69 -8.35
C GLY A 255 -18.04 6.54 -8.41
N GLN A 256 -19.22 5.93 -8.28
CA GLN A 256 -20.48 6.66 -8.21
C GLN A 256 -20.56 7.50 -6.94
N SER A 257 -21.29 8.63 -6.96
CA SER A 257 -21.47 9.46 -5.77
C SER A 257 -22.26 8.77 -4.66
N SER A 258 -23.12 7.81 -5.02
CA SER A 258 -23.83 6.94 -4.09
C SER A 258 -24.19 5.61 -4.76
N ILE A 259 -24.57 4.61 -3.96
CA ILE A 259 -25.14 3.36 -4.49
C ILE A 259 -26.36 3.67 -5.37
N GLY A 260 -26.43 2.98 -6.51
CA GLY A 260 -27.50 3.14 -7.51
C GLY A 260 -27.39 4.38 -8.39
N ALA A 261 -26.45 5.30 -8.13
CA ALA A 261 -26.20 6.41 -9.03
C ALA A 261 -25.50 5.93 -10.32
N THR A 262 -25.58 6.76 -11.37
CA THR A 262 -25.08 6.46 -12.72
C THR A 262 -24.00 7.44 -13.17
N ASP A 263 -23.54 8.29 -12.26
CA ASP A 263 -22.44 9.24 -12.41
C ASP A 263 -21.08 8.55 -12.22
N TYR A 264 -20.87 7.47 -12.96
CA TYR A 264 -19.67 6.65 -12.84
C TYR A 264 -18.39 7.44 -13.04
N ASP A 265 -17.43 7.23 -12.13
CA ASP A 265 -16.08 7.76 -12.21
C ASP A 265 -15.06 6.63 -12.05
N TRP A 266 -14.69 6.01 -13.16
CA TRP A 266 -13.65 4.99 -13.19
C TRP A 266 -12.28 5.51 -12.72
N GLY A 267 -12.04 6.83 -12.75
CA GLY A 267 -10.83 7.43 -12.20
C GLY A 267 -10.67 7.13 -10.71
N HIS A 268 -11.78 7.24 -9.98
CA HIS A 268 -11.90 7.13 -8.52
C HIS A 268 -12.63 5.84 -8.07
N SER A 269 -12.77 4.85 -8.94
CA SER A 269 -13.48 3.62 -8.63
C SER A 269 -12.65 2.66 -7.76
N LYS A 270 -13.24 2.17 -6.67
CA LYS A 270 -12.63 1.14 -5.82
C LYS A 270 -12.36 -0.16 -6.56
N MET A 271 -13.22 -0.56 -7.49
CA MET A 271 -13.02 -1.77 -8.29
C MET A 271 -11.70 -1.70 -9.07
N LYS A 272 -11.45 -0.62 -9.80
CA LYS A 272 -10.18 -0.40 -10.51
C LYS A 272 -8.99 -0.45 -9.57
N GLU A 273 -9.07 0.21 -8.42
CA GLU A 273 -7.98 0.23 -7.45
C GLU A 273 -7.64 -1.18 -6.97
N ARG A 274 -8.66 -1.97 -6.61
CA ARG A 274 -8.47 -3.34 -6.12
C ARG A 274 -7.95 -4.28 -7.21
N LEU A 275 -8.38 -4.14 -8.46
CA LEU A 275 -7.91 -5.00 -9.56
C LEU A 275 -6.48 -4.69 -10.02
N ARG A 276 -6.07 -3.41 -9.99
CA ARG A 276 -4.80 -2.95 -10.59
C ARG A 276 -3.67 -2.76 -9.59
N ASN A 277 -3.98 -2.25 -8.39
CA ASN A 277 -2.95 -1.76 -7.50
C ASN A 277 -2.46 -2.88 -6.58
N ASN A 278 -1.22 -3.29 -6.78
CA ASN A 278 -0.51 -4.10 -5.81
C ASN A 278 -0.41 -3.35 -4.46
N ARG A 279 -0.61 -4.10 -3.37
CA ARG A 279 -0.24 -3.67 -2.03
C ARG A 279 1.29 -3.61 -1.94
N MET A 280 1.79 -2.67 -1.16
CA MET A 280 3.22 -2.44 -0.93
C MET A 280 3.59 -2.68 0.54
N PRO A 281 4.84 -3.11 0.82
CA PRO A 281 5.85 -3.52 -0.16
C PRO A 281 5.50 -4.85 -0.86
N PRO A 282 6.19 -5.22 -1.97
CA PRO A 282 6.01 -6.51 -2.59
C PRO A 282 6.19 -7.65 -1.60
N SER A 283 5.48 -8.76 -1.81
CA SER A 283 5.48 -9.95 -0.94
C SER A 283 4.90 -9.75 0.46
N ILE A 284 4.29 -8.60 0.76
CA ILE A 284 3.46 -8.48 1.96
C ILE A 284 2.34 -9.52 1.94
N GLU A 285 2.11 -10.16 3.07
CA GLU A 285 1.15 -11.25 3.19
C GLU A 285 -0.29 -10.76 2.94
N PHE A 286 -1.01 -11.50 2.08
CA PHE A 286 -2.45 -11.37 1.99
C PHE A 286 -3.10 -12.09 3.17
N ASP A 287 -3.68 -11.32 4.08
CA ASP A 287 -4.53 -11.84 5.15
C ASP A 287 -5.99 -11.54 4.82
N ILE A 288 -6.78 -12.61 4.66
CA ILE A 288 -8.20 -12.51 4.30
C ILE A 288 -9.04 -11.86 5.41
N THR A 289 -8.59 -11.94 6.67
CA THR A 289 -9.27 -11.32 7.82
C THR A 289 -9.08 -9.80 7.85
N GLU A 290 -8.16 -9.28 7.03
CA GLU A 290 -7.68 -7.89 7.03
C GLU A 290 -7.03 -7.43 8.35
N GLU A 291 -6.72 -8.31 9.31
CA GLU A 291 -6.08 -7.93 10.59
C GLU A 291 -4.71 -7.27 10.39
N ASN A 292 -3.99 -7.65 9.32
CA ASN A 292 -2.70 -7.08 8.98
C ASN A 292 -2.78 -5.80 8.13
N ARG A 293 -3.97 -5.31 7.79
CA ARG A 293 -4.20 -4.24 6.80
C ARG A 293 -3.53 -2.92 7.16
N ASP A 294 -3.55 -2.54 8.43
CA ASP A 294 -2.96 -1.28 8.92
C ASP A 294 -1.46 -1.38 9.21
N GLY A 295 -0.86 -2.52 8.84
CA GLY A 295 0.57 -2.77 8.96
C GLY A 295 1.00 -3.18 10.36
N PRO A 296 2.32 -3.24 10.59
CA PRO A 296 2.91 -3.62 11.87
C PRO A 296 2.58 -2.61 12.97
N ILE A 297 2.70 -3.03 14.22
CA ILE A 297 2.73 -2.10 15.36
C ILE A 297 4.14 -1.53 15.46
N VAL A 298 4.22 -0.21 15.51
CA VAL A 298 5.45 0.60 15.60
C VAL A 298 5.38 1.51 16.82
N ALA A 299 6.51 2.00 17.31
CA ALA A 299 6.56 2.96 18.42
C ALA A 299 7.61 4.05 18.16
N HIS A 300 7.55 5.13 18.93
CA HIS A 300 8.48 6.25 18.79
C HIS A 300 9.95 5.84 18.91
N GLY A 301 10.80 6.33 18.01
CA GLY A 301 12.25 6.19 18.05
C GLY A 301 12.77 4.78 17.72
N MET A 302 12.05 4.03 16.89
CA MET A 302 12.50 2.74 16.36
C MET A 302 13.53 2.89 15.23
#